data_AF-A0A2G6LV64-F1
#
_entry.id   AF-A0A2G6LV64-F1
#
_cell.length_a   1.000
_cell.length_b   1.000
_cell.length_c   1.000
_cell.angle_alpha   90.00
_cell.angle_beta   90.00
_cell.angle_gamma   90.00
#
_symmetry.space_group_name_H-M   'P 1'
#
loop_
_entity.id
_entity.type
_entity.pdbx_description
1 polymer ?
#
loop_
_entity_poly.entity_id
_entity_poly.type
_entity_poly.pdbx_seq_one_letter_code
_entity_poly.pdbx_strand_id
1 'polypeptide(L)'
;MIHRIEWDNFNESLDLIGQIKEYHRLFGCWPESVHADRIYRTRENMRFCKDRGIRISGRKLGRPFEDPAVMKALRQQRYEDERIRNAIEGKIGEGKRRYSTDRVMTKLRETSETVISMVYLVMNLERLLREGASSYLMRIYHSLKACLLLDVLWVKLDWSGMHGRG
;
A
#
# COMPACT_ATOMS: atom_id res chain seq x y z
N MET A 1 2.25 10.80 -4.42
CA MET A 1 2.38 12.19 -4.94
C MET A 1 0.98 12.71 -5.21
N ILE A 2 0.75 14.01 -5.08
CA ILE A 2 -0.57 14.59 -5.39
C ILE A 2 -0.70 14.67 -6.92
N HIS A 3 -1.79 14.16 -7.49
CA HIS A 3 -2.01 14.12 -8.94
C HIS A 3 -2.87 15.28 -9.45
N ARG A 4 -3.78 15.79 -8.63
CA ARG A 4 -4.69 16.89 -8.97
C ARG A 4 -5.11 17.63 -7.69
N ILE A 5 -5.24 18.96 -7.78
CA ILE A 5 -5.89 19.79 -6.76
C ILE A 5 -6.90 20.68 -7.48
N GLU A 6 -8.19 20.50 -7.19
CA GLU A 6 -9.29 21.31 -7.71
C GLU A 6 -10.08 21.93 -6.57
N TRP A 7 -10.57 23.16 -6.79
CA TRP A 7 -11.38 23.91 -5.82
C TRP A 7 -12.86 23.92 -6.18
N ASP A 8 -13.17 23.61 -7.43
CA ASP A 8 -14.53 23.42 -7.92
C ASP A 8 -14.98 21.96 -7.73
N ASN A 9 -16.29 21.75 -7.75
CA ASN A 9 -16.87 20.43 -7.57
C ASN A 9 -16.45 19.50 -8.73
N PHE A 10 -15.56 18.55 -8.44
CA PHE A 10 -14.99 17.65 -9.44
C PHE A 10 -15.40 16.20 -9.19
N ASN A 11 -15.72 15.48 -10.26
CA ASN A 11 -15.99 14.05 -10.18
C ASN A 11 -14.68 13.26 -10.29
N GLU A 12 -14.07 12.97 -9.14
CA GLU A 12 -12.81 12.23 -9.05
C GLU A 12 -12.82 10.86 -9.74
N SER A 13 -14.01 10.25 -9.95
CA SER A 13 -14.13 8.96 -10.63
C SER A 13 -13.58 8.96 -12.07
N LEU A 14 -13.45 10.13 -12.68
CA LEU A 14 -12.91 10.30 -14.03
C LEU A 14 -11.39 10.12 -14.10
N ASP A 15 -10.67 10.29 -12.99
CA ASP A 15 -9.19 10.24 -12.99
C ASP A 15 -8.64 8.79 -12.95
N LEU A 16 -9.48 7.79 -12.65
CA LEU A 16 -9.00 6.41 -12.45
C LEU A 16 -8.24 5.86 -13.67
N ILE A 17 -8.80 6.03 -14.86
CA ILE A 17 -8.19 5.54 -16.10
C ILE A 17 -6.85 6.25 -16.34
N GLY A 18 -6.79 7.56 -16.07
CA GLY A 18 -5.55 8.34 -16.15
C GLY A 18 -4.48 7.80 -15.22
N GLN A 19 -4.83 7.54 -13.96
CA GLN A 19 -3.92 6.97 -12.96
C GLN A 19 -3.42 5.57 -13.35
N ILE A 20 -4.30 4.70 -13.87
CA ILE A 20 -3.90 3.35 -14.33
C ILE A 20 -2.98 3.43 -15.55
N LYS A 21 -3.23 4.33 -16.49
CA LYS A 21 -2.34 4.56 -17.64
C LYS A 21 -0.98 5.08 -17.20
N GLU A 22 -0.94 5.96 -16.21
CA GLU A 22 0.30 6.49 -15.66
C GLU A 22 1.10 5.41 -14.93
N TYR A 23 0.42 4.54 -14.17
CA TYR A 23 1.05 3.34 -13.61
C TYR A 23 1.70 2.48 -14.70
N HIS A 24 0.96 2.19 -15.77
CA HIS A 24 1.49 1.43 -16.89
C HIS A 24 2.68 2.13 -17.57
N ARG A 25 2.67 3.46 -17.69
CA ARG A 25 3.79 4.24 -18.22
C ARG A 25 5.04 4.13 -17.34
N LEU A 26 4.88 4.11 -16.02
CA LEU A 26 5.98 4.07 -15.06
C LEU A 26 6.58 2.68 -14.89
N PHE A 27 5.75 1.64 -14.86
CA PHE A 27 6.17 0.27 -14.56
C PHE A 27 6.24 -0.64 -15.79
N GLY A 28 5.70 -0.20 -16.94
CA GLY A 28 5.66 -0.97 -18.18
C GLY A 28 4.63 -2.11 -18.18
N CYS A 29 3.80 -2.24 -17.13
CA CYS A 29 2.79 -3.28 -17.00
C CYS A 29 1.47 -2.75 -16.43
N TRP A 30 0.36 -3.44 -16.74
CA TRP A 30 -0.93 -3.14 -16.12
C TRP A 30 -0.98 -3.69 -14.69
N PRO A 31 -1.61 -3.00 -13.74
CA PRO A 31 -1.74 -3.52 -12.39
C PRO A 31 -2.63 -4.75 -12.38
N GLU A 32 -2.29 -5.76 -11.57
CA GLU A 32 -3.13 -6.95 -11.39
C GLU A 32 -4.52 -6.57 -10.84
N SER A 33 -4.53 -5.64 -9.87
CA SER A 33 -5.76 -5.14 -9.27
C SER A 33 -5.71 -3.68 -8.87
N VAL A 34 -6.88 -3.07 -8.84
CA VAL A 34 -7.12 -1.69 -8.43
C VAL A 34 -8.11 -1.69 -7.27
N HIS A 35 -7.66 -1.20 -6.12
CA HIS A 35 -8.49 -1.05 -4.93
C HIS A 35 -9.04 0.38 -4.88
N ALA A 36 -10.32 0.53 -5.23
CA ALA A 36 -10.95 1.84 -5.36
C ALA A 36 -12.35 1.87 -4.73
N ASP A 37 -12.77 3.07 -4.31
CA ASP A 37 -14.08 3.30 -3.73
C ASP A 37 -15.20 3.12 -4.73
N ARG A 38 -16.44 3.00 -4.21
CA ARG A 38 -17.63 2.76 -5.03
C ARG A 38 -17.80 3.82 -6.13
N ILE A 39 -17.45 5.07 -5.86
CA ILE A 39 -17.60 6.19 -6.81
C ILE A 39 -16.76 5.98 -8.08
N TYR A 40 -15.63 5.30 -7.97
CA TYR A 40 -14.73 4.99 -9.09
C TYR A 40 -15.22 3.82 -9.96
N ARG A 41 -16.28 3.11 -9.56
CA ARG A 41 -16.81 1.94 -10.28
C ARG A 41 -17.86 2.34 -11.32
N THR A 42 -17.52 3.30 -12.17
CA THR A 42 -18.36 3.69 -13.32
C THR A 42 -18.33 2.60 -14.39
N ARG A 43 -19.32 2.58 -15.29
CA ARG A 43 -19.37 1.59 -16.39
C ARG A 43 -18.13 1.65 -17.27
N GLU A 44 -17.66 2.86 -17.54
CA GLU A 44 -16.46 3.12 -18.33
C GLU A 44 -15.21 2.54 -17.67
N ASN A 45 -14.98 2.87 -16.39
CA ASN A 45 -13.84 2.36 -15.61
C ASN A 45 -13.86 0.84 -15.51
N MET A 46 -15.02 0.24 -15.25
CA MET A 46 -15.16 -1.21 -15.18
C MET A 46 -14.86 -1.88 -16.53
N ARG A 47 -15.31 -1.29 -17.65
CA ARG A 47 -15.00 -1.80 -18.99
C ARG A 47 -13.50 -1.70 -19.27
N PHE A 48 -12.90 -0.55 -19.02
CA PHE A 48 -11.47 -0.32 -19.22
C PHE A 48 -10.60 -1.35 -18.47
N CYS A 49 -10.93 -1.60 -17.19
CA CYS A 49 -10.24 -2.59 -16.37
C CYS A 49 -10.46 -4.02 -16.89
N LYS A 50 -11.71 -4.38 -17.23
CA LYS A 50 -12.05 -5.72 -17.74
C LYS A 50 -11.31 -6.03 -19.03
N ASP A 51 -11.25 -5.08 -19.96
CA ASP A 51 -10.59 -5.25 -21.26
C ASP A 51 -9.07 -5.47 -21.13
N ARG A 52 -8.48 -5.12 -19.97
CA ARG A 52 -7.05 -5.26 -19.66
C ARG A 52 -6.76 -6.35 -18.63
N GLY A 53 -7.77 -7.10 -18.19
CA GLY A 53 -7.62 -8.13 -17.16
C GLY A 53 -7.35 -7.58 -15.75
N ILE A 54 -7.63 -6.29 -15.51
CA ILE A 54 -7.41 -5.63 -14.22
C ILE A 54 -8.59 -5.92 -13.29
N ARG A 55 -8.32 -6.48 -12.11
CA ARG A 55 -9.34 -6.74 -11.09
C ARG A 55 -9.67 -5.46 -10.32
N ILE A 56 -10.92 -5.01 -10.34
CA ILE A 56 -11.38 -3.90 -9.48
C ILE A 56 -11.98 -4.42 -8.17
N SER A 57 -11.61 -3.80 -7.04
CA SER A 57 -12.11 -4.19 -5.72
C SER A 57 -13.62 -3.97 -5.56
N GLY A 58 -14.20 -4.69 -4.60
CA GLY A 58 -15.59 -4.53 -4.19
C GLY A 58 -16.56 -5.52 -4.82
N ARG A 59 -17.82 -5.44 -4.40
CA ARG A 59 -18.85 -6.41 -4.79
C ARG A 59 -19.10 -6.37 -6.30
N LYS A 60 -18.98 -7.51 -6.98
CA LYS A 60 -19.53 -7.70 -8.33
C LYS A 60 -21.01 -7.28 -8.31
N LEU A 61 -21.40 -6.43 -9.26
CA LEU A 61 -22.79 -6.06 -9.48
C LEU A 61 -23.52 -7.30 -10.04
N GLY A 62 -24.54 -7.81 -9.34
CA GLY A 62 -25.34 -8.93 -9.80
C GLY A 62 -25.65 -9.99 -8.74
N ARG A 63 -26.20 -11.12 -9.21
CA ARG A 63 -26.64 -12.25 -8.37
C ARG A 63 -25.44 -12.94 -7.71
N PRO A 64 -25.54 -13.36 -6.42
CA PRO A 64 -24.53 -14.19 -5.77
C PRO A 64 -24.27 -15.48 -6.56
N PHE A 65 -23.04 -16.00 -6.51
CA PHE A 65 -22.73 -17.32 -7.07
C PHE A 65 -23.37 -18.40 -6.19
N GLU A 66 -23.86 -19.47 -6.82
CA GLU A 66 -24.50 -20.60 -6.13
C GLU A 66 -23.47 -21.52 -5.46
N ASP A 67 -22.25 -21.60 -6.00
CA ASP A 67 -21.17 -22.43 -5.46
C ASP A 67 -20.61 -21.89 -4.11
N PRO A 68 -20.71 -22.66 -3.02
CA PRO A 68 -20.17 -22.29 -1.71
C PRO A 68 -18.65 -22.07 -1.68
N ALA A 69 -17.87 -22.80 -2.49
CA ALA A 69 -16.42 -22.67 -2.54
C ALA A 69 -15.99 -21.33 -3.13
N VAL A 70 -16.63 -20.94 -4.24
CA VAL A 70 -16.47 -19.63 -4.88
C VAL A 70 -16.87 -18.51 -3.93
N MET A 71 -17.95 -18.69 -3.15
CA MET A 71 -18.38 -17.73 -2.13
C MET A 71 -17.39 -17.58 -0.98
N LYS A 72 -16.71 -18.65 -0.57
CA LYS A 72 -15.66 -18.58 0.45
C LYS A 72 -14.45 -17.79 -0.05
N ALA A 73 -13.98 -18.09 -1.27
CA ALA A 73 -12.86 -17.36 -1.87
C ALA A 73 -13.15 -15.86 -2.05
N LEU A 74 -14.35 -15.51 -2.53
CA LEU A 74 -14.79 -14.12 -2.66
C LEU A 74 -14.88 -13.39 -1.31
N ARG A 75 -15.24 -14.07 -0.23
CA ARG A 75 -15.25 -13.48 1.12
C ARG A 75 -13.83 -13.20 1.60
N GLN A 76 -12.92 -14.14 1.43
CA GLN A 76 -11.51 -13.96 1.78
C GLN A 76 -10.90 -12.77 1.03
N GLN A 77 -11.12 -12.71 -0.28
CA GLN A 77 -10.63 -11.61 -1.10
C GLN A 77 -11.19 -10.25 -0.65
N ARG A 78 -12.48 -10.17 -0.30
CA ARG A 78 -13.06 -8.93 0.23
C ARG A 78 -12.45 -8.51 1.55
N TYR A 79 -12.19 -9.46 2.43
CA TYR A 79 -11.54 -9.16 3.70
C TYR A 79 -10.14 -8.58 3.48
N GLU A 80 -9.38 -9.11 2.52
CA GLU A 80 -8.08 -8.57 2.14
C GLU A 80 -8.19 -7.18 1.51
N ASP A 81 -9.13 -6.96 0.58
CA ASP A 81 -9.42 -5.66 -0.01
C ASP A 81 -9.77 -4.62 1.08
N GLU A 82 -10.60 -4.99 2.06
CA GLU A 82 -10.99 -4.13 3.18
C GLU A 82 -9.82 -3.82 4.11
N ARG A 83 -8.93 -4.78 4.38
CA ARG A 83 -7.71 -4.53 5.16
C ARG A 83 -6.81 -3.50 4.50
N ILE A 84 -6.63 -3.59 3.18
CA ILE A 84 -5.86 -2.62 2.40
C ILE A 84 -6.53 -1.24 2.49
N ARG A 85 -7.85 -1.17 2.29
CA ARG A 85 -8.60 0.09 2.38
C ARG A 85 -8.48 0.72 3.78
N ASN A 86 -8.67 -0.06 4.84
CA ASN A 86 -8.56 0.43 6.22
C ASN A 86 -7.15 0.99 6.52
N ALA A 87 -6.10 0.37 5.98
CA ALA A 87 -4.74 0.89 6.13
C ALA A 87 -4.55 2.24 5.42
N ILE A 88 -5.11 2.38 4.21
CA ILE A 88 -5.08 3.63 3.43
C ILE A 88 -5.88 4.72 4.16
N GLU A 89 -7.11 4.43 4.57
CA GLU A 89 -7.97 5.34 5.34
C GLU A 89 -7.31 5.76 6.66
N GLY A 90 -6.64 4.84 7.34
CA GLY A 90 -5.86 5.13 8.54
C GLY A 90 -4.76 6.18 8.28
N LYS A 91 -4.05 6.07 7.15
CA LYS A 91 -3.01 7.04 6.75
C LYS A 91 -3.59 8.39 6.34
N ILE A 92 -4.74 8.40 5.65
CA ILE A 92 -5.47 9.64 5.36
C ILE A 92 -5.91 10.30 6.67
N GLY A 93 -6.44 9.53 7.62
CA GLY A 93 -6.84 10.01 8.94
C GLY A 93 -5.67 10.52 9.78
N GLU A 94 -4.48 9.93 9.65
CA GLU A 94 -3.24 10.47 10.23
C GLU A 94 -2.89 11.82 9.60
N GLY A 95 -2.95 11.93 8.26
CA GLY A 95 -2.77 13.20 7.54
C GLY A 95 -3.70 14.30 8.06
N LYS A 96 -4.97 13.98 8.29
CA LYS A 96 -5.96 14.94 8.80
C LYS A 96 -5.70 15.36 10.24
N ARG A 97 -5.38 14.40 11.12
CA ARG A 97 -5.25 14.65 12.57
C ARG A 97 -3.87 15.14 12.99
N ARG A 98 -2.81 14.47 12.53
CA ARG A 98 -1.42 14.73 12.95
C ARG A 98 -0.77 15.85 12.16
N TYR A 99 -1.13 15.97 10.88
CA TYR A 99 -0.55 16.98 9.97
C TYR A 99 -1.55 18.06 9.57
N SER A 100 -2.74 18.09 10.19
CA SER A 100 -3.73 19.16 10.06
C SER A 100 -4.16 19.47 8.61
N THR A 101 -4.14 18.47 7.72
CA THR A 101 -4.59 18.67 6.32
C THR A 101 -6.05 19.08 6.21
N ASP A 102 -6.86 18.82 7.24
CA ASP A 102 -8.27 19.25 7.33
C ASP A 102 -8.43 20.71 7.81
N ARG A 103 -7.32 21.40 8.12
CA ARG A 103 -7.29 22.77 8.66
C ARG A 103 -6.24 23.64 7.98
N VAL A 104 -6.22 23.61 6.64
CA VAL A 104 -5.38 24.53 5.85
C VAL A 104 -6.09 25.88 5.76
N MET A 105 -5.66 26.84 6.58
CA MET A 105 -6.31 28.15 6.74
C MET A 105 -5.67 29.26 5.89
N THR A 106 -4.90 28.90 4.87
CA THR A 106 -4.23 29.86 3.99
C THR A 106 -5.23 30.59 3.10
N LYS A 107 -5.01 31.89 2.88
CA LYS A 107 -5.97 32.77 2.19
C LYS A 107 -5.96 32.62 0.67
N LEU A 108 -4.83 32.22 0.09
CA LEU A 108 -4.64 32.08 -1.36
C LEU A 108 -4.57 30.61 -1.74
N ARG A 109 -5.16 30.28 -2.89
CA ARG A 109 -5.13 28.95 -3.50
C ARG A 109 -3.73 28.37 -3.60
N GLU A 110 -2.80 29.14 -4.18
CA GLU A 110 -1.41 28.69 -4.41
C GLU A 110 -0.68 28.38 -3.10
N THR A 111 -0.92 29.17 -2.05
CA THR A 111 -0.34 28.93 -0.73
C THR A 111 -0.92 27.66 -0.10
N SER A 112 -2.23 27.44 -0.24
CA SER A 112 -2.87 26.21 0.23
C SER A 112 -2.30 24.98 -0.46
N GLU A 113 -2.16 25.02 -1.79
CA GLU A 113 -1.58 23.92 -2.59
C GLU A 113 -0.14 23.62 -2.18
N THR A 114 0.66 24.66 -1.91
CA THR A 114 2.03 24.53 -1.43
C THR A 114 2.06 23.87 -0.05
N VAL A 115 1.24 24.33 0.89
CA VAL A 115 1.14 23.76 2.25
C VAL A 115 0.73 22.29 2.20
N ILE A 116 -0.29 21.96 1.42
CA ILE A 116 -0.76 20.58 1.23
C ILE A 116 0.40 19.73 0.67
N SER A 117 1.08 20.19 -0.38
CA SER A 117 2.20 19.49 -1.00
C SER A 117 3.35 19.24 -0.02
N MET A 118 3.72 20.24 0.78
CA MET A 118 4.75 20.12 1.82
C MET A 118 4.36 19.09 2.88
N VAL A 119 3.10 19.07 3.33
CA VAL A 119 2.63 18.07 4.29
C VAL A 119 2.78 16.65 3.73
N TYR A 120 2.31 16.40 2.51
CA TYR A 120 2.48 15.08 1.90
C TYR A 120 3.94 14.71 1.67
N LEU A 121 4.81 15.68 1.34
CA LEU A 121 6.25 15.44 1.25
C LEU A 121 6.82 14.96 2.59
N VAL A 122 6.54 15.68 3.68
CA VAL A 122 7.01 15.31 5.03
C VAL A 122 6.48 13.94 5.44
N MET A 123 5.20 13.65 5.19
CA MET A 123 4.61 12.33 5.47
C MET A 123 5.33 11.20 4.72
N ASN A 124 5.70 11.42 3.45
CA ASN A 124 6.44 10.44 2.66
C ASN A 124 7.88 10.27 3.18
N LEU A 125 8.56 11.36 3.53
CA LEU A 125 9.92 11.31 4.09
C LEU A 125 9.95 10.58 5.43
N GLU A 126 9.00 10.84 6.33
CA GLU A 126 8.92 10.16 7.63
C GLU A 126 8.66 8.65 7.47
N ARG A 127 7.89 8.27 6.44
CA ARG A 127 7.69 6.86 6.06
C ARG A 127 9.00 6.24 5.58
N LEU A 128 9.69 6.88 4.63
CA LEU A 128 10.96 6.37 4.08
C LEU A 128 12.03 6.23 5.18
N LEU A 129 12.13 7.20 6.08
CA LEU A 129 13.05 7.14 7.22
C LEU A 129 12.74 5.96 8.15
N ARG A 130 11.45 5.71 8.44
CA ARG A 130 11.04 4.57 9.26
C ARG A 130 11.34 3.24 8.58
N GLU A 131 10.98 3.08 7.30
CA GLU A 131 11.25 1.85 6.54
C GLU A 131 12.77 1.59 6.42
N GLY A 132 13.54 2.64 6.16
CA GLY A 132 15.01 2.61 6.16
C GLY A 132 15.59 2.19 7.51
N ALA A 133 15.17 2.82 8.60
CA ALA A 133 15.61 2.46 9.95
C ALA A 133 15.23 1.02 10.32
N SER A 134 14.00 0.59 10.04
CA SER A 134 13.53 -0.77 10.30
C SER A 134 14.33 -1.81 9.51
N SER A 135 14.56 -1.59 8.22
CA SER A 135 15.36 -2.49 7.40
C SER A 135 16.81 -2.59 7.88
N TYR A 136 17.41 -1.47 8.28
CA TYR A 136 18.75 -1.44 8.87
C TYR A 136 18.83 -2.22 10.18
N LEU A 137 17.88 -2.01 11.10
CA LEU A 137 17.81 -2.74 12.38
C LEU A 137 17.61 -4.24 12.18
N MET A 138 16.77 -4.64 11.21
CA MET A 138 16.57 -6.06 10.87
C MET A 138 17.87 -6.70 10.36
N ARG A 139 18.64 -5.98 9.53
CA ARG A 139 19.96 -6.48 9.07
C ARG A 139 20.91 -6.69 10.23
N ILE A 140 20.99 -5.75 11.18
CA ILE A 140 21.81 -5.90 12.40
C ILE A 140 21.36 -7.14 13.19
N TYR A 141 20.06 -7.29 13.43
CA TYR A 141 19.51 -8.43 14.16
C TYR A 141 19.88 -9.76 13.51
N HIS A 142 19.73 -9.87 12.18
CA HIS A 142 20.09 -11.08 11.44
C HIS A 142 21.60 -11.36 11.49
N SER A 143 22.45 -10.33 11.37
CA SER A 143 23.90 -10.48 11.50
C SER A 143 24.32 -10.95 12.89
N LEU A 144 23.79 -10.34 13.96
CA LEU A 144 24.09 -10.75 15.33
C LEU A 144 23.61 -12.18 15.62
N LYS A 145 22.42 -12.54 15.14
CA LYS A 145 21.89 -13.90 15.27
C LYS A 145 22.75 -14.93 14.53
N ALA A 146 23.26 -14.57 13.35
CA ALA A 146 24.18 -15.44 12.60
C ALA A 146 25.50 -15.64 13.35
N CYS A 147 26.11 -14.59 13.91
CA CYS A 147 27.31 -14.71 14.74
C CYS A 147 27.09 -15.63 15.94
N LEU A 148 26.01 -15.40 16.70
CA LEU A 148 25.67 -16.23 17.86
C LEU A 148 25.42 -17.70 17.48
N LEU A 149 24.77 -17.97 16.35
CA LEU A 149 24.58 -19.33 15.85
C LEU A 149 25.90 -19.98 15.43
N LEU A 150 26.80 -19.22 14.79
CA LEU A 150 28.13 -19.70 14.43
C LEU A 150 28.96 -20.02 15.67
N ASP A 151 28.92 -19.17 16.71
CA ASP A 151 29.61 -19.41 17.98
C ASP A 151 29.10 -20.67 18.68
N VAL A 152 27.77 -20.85 18.74
CA VAL A 152 27.15 -22.07 19.31
C VAL A 152 27.52 -23.31 18.50
N LEU A 153 27.53 -23.23 17.17
CA LEU A 153 27.92 -24.35 16.30
C LEU A 153 29.41 -24.68 16.44
N TRP A 154 30.27 -23.67 16.54
CA TRP A 154 31.71 -23.83 16.78
C TRP A 154 32.00 -24.54 18.11
N VAL A 155 31.38 -24.10 19.20
CA VAL A 155 31.52 -24.75 20.51
C VAL A 155 31.03 -26.20 20.48
N LYS A 156 29.95 -26.49 19.75
CA LYS A 156 29.42 -27.86 19.58
C LYS A 156 30.35 -28.76 18.77
N LEU A 157 30.97 -28.23 17.72
CA LEU A 157 31.94 -28.94 16.88
C LEU A 157 33.22 -29.25 17.67
N ASP A 158 33.70 -28.31 18.47
CA ASP A 158 34.90 -28.49 19.30
C ASP A 158 34.69 -29.57 20.39
N TRP A 159 33.53 -29.55 21.07
CA TRP A 159 33.14 -30.60 22.01
C TRP A 159 33.07 -32.00 21.39
N SER A 160 32.60 -32.09 20.15
CA SER A 160 32.50 -33.35 19.40
C SER A 160 33.88 -33.88 18.99
N GLY A 161 34.85 -33.00 18.73
CA GLY A 161 36.24 -33.35 18.42
C GLY A 161 37.07 -33.80 19.63
N MET A 162 36.70 -33.39 20.85
CA MET A 162 37.41 -33.77 22.08
C MET A 162 37.04 -35.17 22.59
N HIS A 163 35.87 -35.72 22.23
CA HIS A 163 35.43 -37.08 22.65
C HIS A 163 35.87 -38.20 21.69
N GLY A 164 36.62 -37.87 20.62
CA GLY A 164 37.09 -38.83 19.60
C GLY A 164 38.55 -39.28 19.71
N ARG A 165 39.27 -38.92 20.78
CA ARG A 165 40.64 -39.38 21.05
C ARG A 165 40.67 -40.22 22.33
N GLY A 166 40.18 -41.45 22.22
CA GLY A 166 40.52 -42.56 23.11
C GLY A 166 41.65 -43.39 22.51
#